data_AF-A0A368L8D9-F1
#
_entry.id   AF-A0A368L8D9-F1
#
_cell.length_a   1.000
_cell.length_b   1.000
_cell.length_c   1.000
_cell.angle_alpha   90.00
_cell.angle_beta   90.00
_cell.angle_gamma   90.00
#
_symmetry.space_group_name_H-M   'P 1'
#
loop_
_entity.id
_entity.type
_entity.pdbx_description
1 polymer ?
#
loop_
_entity_poly.entity_id
_entity_poly.type
_entity_poly.pdbx_seq_one_letter_code
_entity_poly.pdbx_strand_id
1 'polypeptide(L)'
;MPLNTWLIFVAAVFVLTVTPGPSVLMAVSTSVNRGFPQALLLLRMIVGVRYMSLLFFTAVSMSAVAAPIPLEAQSLISKVHVAARKKDIDTLKKLMATEFVWSFGGDGDAEQAIQAWKADTSILKKLYRVTGQDCVKKNNQFIECPKNAGTNYRAGFKQTSEGWRMIYFVAGD
;
A
#
# COMPACT_ATOMS: atom_id res chain seq x y z
N MET A 1 -0.50 33.39 -51.50
CA MET A 1 -1.41 33.66 -50.36
C MET A 1 -0.68 34.51 -49.35
N PRO A 2 -1.28 35.57 -48.79
CA PRO A 2 -0.60 36.40 -47.80
C PRO A 2 -0.43 35.61 -46.48
N LEU A 3 0.71 35.83 -45.81
CA LEU A 3 1.12 35.12 -44.59
C LEU A 3 0.03 35.13 -43.49
N ASN A 4 -0.70 36.25 -43.40
CA ASN A 4 -1.84 36.39 -42.49
C ASN A 4 -2.95 35.37 -42.75
N THR A 5 -3.27 35.08 -44.01
CA THR A 5 -4.30 34.10 -44.34
C THR A 5 -3.87 32.70 -43.93
N TRP A 6 -2.59 32.35 -44.15
CA TRP A 6 -2.05 31.04 -43.77
C TRP A 6 -2.07 30.83 -42.25
N LEU A 7 -1.67 31.83 -41.46
CA LEU A 7 -1.69 31.76 -39.99
C LEU A 7 -3.12 31.61 -39.44
N ILE A 8 -4.11 32.24 -40.06
CA ILE A 8 -5.52 32.10 -39.67
C ILE A 8 -6.01 30.67 -39.87
N PHE A 9 -5.64 30.02 -40.98
CA PHE A 9 -6.01 28.63 -41.24
C PHE A 9 -5.36 27.66 -40.26
N VAL A 10 -4.06 27.83 -39.96
CA VAL A 10 -3.35 26.98 -38.99
C VAL A 10 -3.94 27.14 -37.59
N ALA A 11 -4.27 28.37 -37.17
CA ALA A 11 -4.93 28.62 -35.90
C ALA A 11 -6.35 28.02 -35.84
N ALA A 12 -7.13 28.13 -36.93
CA ALA A 12 -8.46 27.56 -37.01
C ALA A 12 -8.44 26.02 -36.91
N VAL A 13 -7.50 25.37 -37.61
CA VAL A 13 -7.33 23.91 -37.53
C VAL A 13 -6.92 23.48 -36.12
N PHE A 14 -5.98 24.20 -35.49
CA PHE A 14 -5.54 23.89 -34.12
C PHE A 14 -6.69 24.03 -33.10
N VAL A 15 -7.51 25.08 -33.20
CA VAL A 15 -8.67 25.30 -32.32
C VAL A 15 -9.75 24.21 -32.53
N LEU A 16 -9.95 23.77 -33.77
CA LEU A 16 -10.90 22.69 -34.09
C LEU A 16 -10.40 21.31 -33.61
N THR A 17 -9.08 21.07 -33.60
CA THR A 17 -8.51 19.80 -33.10
C THR A 17 -8.48 19.70 -31.58
N VAL A 18 -8.41 20.83 -30.86
CA VAL A 18 -8.25 20.85 -29.39
C VAL A 18 -9.60 20.97 -28.66
N THR A 19 -10.67 21.40 -29.33
CA THR A 19 -12.01 21.52 -28.72
C THR A 19 -13.13 21.13 -29.70
N PRO A 20 -13.55 19.86 -29.76
CA PRO A 20 -14.70 19.49 -30.59
C PRO A 20 -15.98 19.86 -29.82
N GLY A 21 -16.56 21.01 -30.13
CA GLY A 21 -17.82 21.40 -29.52
C GLY A 21 -18.54 22.56 -30.19
N PRO A 22 -19.89 22.62 -30.09
CA PRO A 22 -20.75 23.63 -30.74
C PRO A 22 -20.44 25.07 -30.31
N SER A 23 -19.67 25.26 -29.23
CA SER A 23 -19.21 26.55 -28.72
C SER A 23 -18.31 27.31 -29.71
N VAL A 24 -17.53 26.61 -30.53
CA VAL A 24 -16.64 27.23 -31.53
C VAL A 24 -17.46 27.81 -32.70
N LEU A 25 -18.50 27.10 -33.14
CA LEU A 25 -19.40 27.57 -34.20
C LEU A 25 -20.18 28.83 -33.78
N MET A 26 -20.56 28.92 -32.50
CA MET A 26 -21.23 30.11 -31.96
C MET A 26 -20.29 31.32 -31.89
N ALA A 27 -19.01 31.12 -31.56
CA ALA A 27 -18.01 32.19 -31.54
C ALA A 27 -17.69 32.72 -32.93
N VAL A 28 -17.59 31.83 -33.93
CA VAL A 28 -17.36 32.21 -35.34
C VAL A 28 -18.60 32.91 -35.92
N SER A 29 -19.80 32.39 -35.69
CA SER A 29 -21.05 32.99 -36.19
C SER A 29 -21.32 34.38 -35.61
N THR A 30 -21.04 34.60 -34.33
CA THR A 30 -21.19 35.91 -33.68
C THR A 30 -20.11 36.90 -34.10
N SER A 31 -18.89 36.43 -34.40
CA SER A 31 -17.81 37.27 -34.95
C SER A 31 -18.15 37.83 -36.32
N VAL A 32 -18.77 37.01 -37.19
CA VAL A 32 -19.18 37.42 -38.54
C VAL A 32 -20.38 38.38 -38.50
N ASN A 33 -21.35 38.15 -37.60
CA ASN A 33 -22.59 38.93 -37.58
C ASN A 33 -22.55 40.22 -36.74
N ARG A 34 -21.68 40.31 -35.71
CA ARG A 34 -21.67 41.45 -34.76
C ARG A 34 -20.33 42.17 -34.62
N GLY A 35 -19.31 41.73 -35.34
CA GLY A 35 -18.01 42.38 -35.40
C GLY A 35 -17.02 41.95 -34.31
N PHE A 36 -15.74 42.07 -34.67
CA PHE A 36 -14.56 41.61 -33.93
C PHE A 36 -14.45 42.07 -32.45
N PRO A 37 -14.80 43.31 -32.04
CA PRO A 37 -14.61 43.73 -30.65
C PRO A 37 -15.54 43.02 -29.66
N GLN A 38 -16.75 42.59 -30.08
CA GLN A 38 -17.67 41.85 -29.21
C GLN A 38 -17.30 40.37 -29.07
N ALA A 39 -16.69 39.77 -30.10
CA ALA A 39 -16.17 38.41 -30.04
C ALA A 39 -14.98 38.27 -29.06
N LEU A 40 -14.15 39.32 -28.95
CA LEU A 40 -12.97 39.33 -28.07
C LEU A 40 -13.34 39.36 -26.57
N LEU A 41 -14.44 40.04 -26.21
CA LEU A 41 -14.92 40.11 -24.82
C LEU A 41 -15.48 38.77 -24.33
N LEU A 42 -16.16 38.01 -25.19
CA LEU A 42 -16.66 36.67 -24.86
C LEU A 42 -15.52 35.64 -24.76
N LEU A 43 -14.51 35.75 -25.62
CA LEU A 43 -13.28 34.94 -25.52
C LEU A 43 -12.52 35.20 -24.21
N ARG A 44 -12.46 36.45 -23.72
CA ARG A 44 -11.83 36.78 -22.43
C ARG A 44 -12.55 36.14 -21.23
N MET A 45 -13.88 36.07 -21.25
CA MET A 45 -14.67 35.41 -20.20
C MET A 45 -14.47 33.88 -20.21
N ILE A 46 -14.37 33.26 -21.40
CA ILE A 46 -14.19 31.81 -21.54
C ILE A 46 -12.76 31.39 -21.15
N VAL A 47 -11.74 32.20 -21.45
CA VAL A 47 -10.34 31.92 -21.10
C VAL A 47 -10.08 32.19 -19.61
N GLY A 48 -10.72 33.20 -19.00
CA GLY A 48 -10.58 33.52 -17.58
C GLY A 48 -11.09 32.43 -16.62
N VAL A 49 -12.17 31.74 -16.98
CA VAL A 49 -12.76 30.67 -16.14
C VAL A 49 -11.95 29.37 -16.21
N ARG A 50 -11.20 29.13 -17.31
CA ARG A 50 -10.40 27.91 -17.46
C ARG A 50 -9.05 27.92 -16.73
N TYR A 51 -8.44 29.10 -16.49
CA TYR A 51 -7.19 29.16 -15.73
C TYR A 51 -7.39 29.03 -14.21
N MET A 52 -8.57 29.37 -13.67
CA MET A 52 -8.84 29.16 -12.24
C MET A 52 -9.31 27.73 -11.92
N SER A 53 -9.78 26.97 -12.92
CA SER A 53 -10.23 25.58 -12.72
C SER A 53 -9.14 24.52 -12.96
N LEU A 54 -8.00 24.88 -13.59
CA LEU A 54 -6.91 23.92 -13.90
C LEU A 54 -5.82 23.81 -12.82
N LEU A 55 -5.88 24.60 -11.75
CA LEU A 55 -4.93 24.55 -10.62
C LEU A 55 -5.50 23.85 -9.36
N PHE A 56 -6.63 23.14 -9.49
CA PHE A 56 -7.28 22.41 -8.38
C PHE A 56 -7.46 20.91 -8.63
N PHE A 57 -6.75 20.33 -9.60
CA PHE A 57 -6.60 18.88 -9.74
C PHE A 57 -5.18 18.47 -9.34
N THR A 58 -4.80 18.78 -8.10
CA THR A 58 -3.76 18.00 -7.43
C THR A 58 -4.32 16.59 -7.28
N ALA A 59 -3.74 15.65 -8.04
CA ALA A 59 -4.00 14.24 -7.90
C ALA A 59 -3.75 13.88 -6.42
N VAL A 60 -4.84 13.72 -5.66
CA VAL A 60 -4.79 13.02 -4.37
C VAL A 60 -4.56 11.56 -4.73
N SER A 61 -3.29 11.21 -4.90
CA SER A 61 -2.85 9.82 -4.90
C SER A 61 -3.14 9.29 -3.51
N MET A 62 -4.35 8.75 -3.31
CA MET A 62 -4.70 7.93 -2.15
C MET A 62 -3.81 6.71 -2.20
N SER A 63 -2.62 6.85 -1.62
CA SER A 63 -1.81 5.71 -1.21
C SER A 63 -2.67 4.97 -0.21
N ALA A 64 -3.19 3.80 -0.61
CA ALA A 64 -3.86 2.89 0.29
C ALA A 64 -2.82 2.50 1.36
N VAL A 65 -2.84 3.20 2.49
CA VAL A 65 -2.06 2.84 3.66
C VAL A 65 -2.57 1.48 4.07
N ALA A 66 -1.76 0.44 3.85
CA ALA A 66 -2.08 -0.91 4.29
C ALA A 66 -2.50 -0.84 5.75
N ALA A 67 -3.69 -1.37 6.06
CA ALA A 67 -4.28 -1.23 7.38
C ALA A 67 -3.27 -1.69 8.45
N PRO A 68 -3.05 -0.90 9.51
CA PRO A 68 -2.03 -1.19 10.51
C PRO A 68 -2.30 -2.55 11.18
N ILE A 69 -1.22 -3.19 11.65
CA ILE A 69 -1.32 -4.44 12.39
C ILE A 69 -2.16 -4.20 13.66
N PRO A 70 -3.15 -5.06 13.99
CA PRO A 70 -3.95 -4.91 15.19
C PRO A 70 -3.08 -4.82 16.46
N LEU A 71 -3.45 -3.94 17.39
CA LEU A 71 -2.68 -3.68 18.62
C LEU A 71 -2.46 -4.96 19.46
N GLU A 72 -3.46 -5.84 19.51
CA GLU A 72 -3.35 -7.12 20.21
C GLU A 72 -2.27 -8.03 19.62
N ALA A 73 -2.18 -8.06 18.29
CA ALA A 73 -1.16 -8.86 17.61
C ALA A 73 0.24 -8.27 17.79
N GLN A 74 0.37 -6.94 17.76
CA GLN A 74 1.65 -6.27 18.07
C GLN A 74 2.10 -6.58 19.51
N SER A 75 1.16 -6.57 20.46
CA SER A 75 1.43 -6.94 21.86
C SER A 75 1.93 -8.38 21.97
N LEU A 76 1.30 -9.33 21.26
CA LEU A 76 1.75 -10.72 21.21
C LEU A 76 3.17 -10.83 20.64
N ILE A 77 3.43 -10.22 19.48
CA ILE A 77 4.74 -10.28 18.82
C ILE A 77 5.82 -9.73 19.75
N SER A 78 5.55 -8.62 20.43
CA SER A 78 6.45 -8.04 21.43
C SER A 78 6.70 -8.98 22.62
N LYS A 79 5.67 -9.65 23.13
CA LYS A 79 5.82 -10.65 24.20
C LYS A 79 6.68 -11.83 23.75
N VAL A 80 6.45 -12.36 22.54
CA VAL A 80 7.26 -13.44 21.97
C VAL A 80 8.71 -12.98 21.78
N HIS A 81 8.93 -11.75 21.29
CA HIS A 81 10.26 -11.16 21.15
C HIS A 81 11.01 -11.08 22.49
N VAL A 82 10.35 -10.58 23.53
CA VAL A 82 10.94 -10.49 24.88
C VAL A 82 11.20 -11.88 25.46
N ALA A 83 10.26 -12.82 25.31
CA ALA A 83 10.42 -14.18 25.81
C ALA A 83 11.57 -14.91 25.09
N ALA A 84 11.69 -14.76 23.76
CA ALA A 84 12.80 -15.28 22.98
C ALA A 84 14.15 -14.68 23.41
N ARG A 85 14.20 -13.37 23.67
CA ARG A 85 15.40 -12.69 24.19
C ARG A 85 15.83 -13.24 25.55
N LYS A 86 14.87 -13.42 26.46
CA LYS A 86 15.10 -13.92 27.83
C LYS A 86 15.31 -15.43 27.88
N LYS A 87 15.09 -16.15 26.77
CA LYS A 87 14.99 -17.60 26.72
C LYS A 87 13.94 -18.14 27.70
N ASP A 88 12.85 -17.39 27.88
CA ASP A 88 11.74 -17.76 28.75
C ASP A 88 10.80 -18.70 28.00
N ILE A 89 11.06 -19.98 28.20
CA ILE A 89 10.40 -21.07 27.50
C ILE A 89 8.95 -21.24 27.95
N ASP A 90 8.68 -21.08 29.24
CA ASP A 90 7.33 -21.25 29.79
C ASP A 90 6.39 -20.17 29.30
N THR A 91 6.90 -18.94 29.17
CA THR A 91 6.15 -17.86 28.52
C THR A 91 5.98 -18.12 27.03
N LEU A 92 7.02 -18.52 26.30
CA LEU A 92 6.90 -18.83 24.86
C LEU A 92 5.83 -19.87 24.59
N LYS A 93 5.83 -20.97 25.35
CA LYS A 93 4.86 -22.04 25.24
C LYS A 93 3.40 -21.55 25.35
N LYS A 94 3.12 -20.63 26.27
CA LYS A 94 1.77 -20.05 26.45
C LYS A 94 1.34 -19.13 25.30
N LEU A 95 2.29 -18.61 24.53
CA LEU A 95 2.04 -17.70 23.42
C LEU A 95 1.92 -18.45 22.08
N MET A 96 2.28 -19.73 22.05
CA MET A 96 2.19 -20.61 20.89
C MET A 96 0.80 -21.24 20.80
N ALA A 97 0.35 -21.51 19.58
CA ALA A 97 -0.83 -22.34 19.37
C ALA A 97 -0.50 -23.81 19.65
N THR A 98 -1.51 -24.62 19.98
CA THR A 98 -1.34 -26.06 20.19
C THR A 98 -0.83 -26.76 18.91
N GLU A 99 -1.40 -26.39 17.75
CA GLU A 99 -1.03 -26.91 16.43
C GLU A 99 0.15 -26.12 15.82
N PHE A 100 1.27 -26.07 16.54
CA PHE A 100 2.43 -25.27 16.15
C PHE A 100 3.33 -25.97 15.13
N VAL A 101 3.67 -25.28 14.04
CA VAL A 101 4.53 -25.83 12.97
C VAL A 101 5.95 -25.28 13.05
N TRP A 102 6.96 -26.14 12.91
CA TRP A 102 8.37 -25.72 12.96
C TRP A 102 9.30 -26.56 12.06
N SER A 103 10.35 -25.92 11.53
CA SER A 103 11.20 -26.48 10.46
C SER A 103 12.32 -27.42 10.92
N PHE A 104 12.13 -28.35 11.86
CA PHE A 104 13.22 -29.31 12.20
C PHE A 104 12.75 -30.72 12.60
N GLY A 105 11.62 -31.19 12.04
CA GLY A 105 11.32 -32.63 12.00
C GLY A 105 10.63 -33.20 13.23
N GLY A 106 9.44 -32.70 13.55
CA GLY A 106 8.53 -33.34 14.52
C GLY A 106 7.08 -33.19 14.08
N ASP A 107 6.19 -33.96 14.69
CA ASP A 107 4.77 -34.13 14.33
C ASP A 107 3.87 -32.90 14.64
N GLY A 108 4.44 -31.68 14.65
CA GLY A 108 3.67 -30.44 14.59
C GLY A 108 3.00 -30.00 15.89
N ASP A 109 3.69 -30.08 17.02
CA ASP A 109 3.22 -29.50 18.29
C ASP A 109 4.22 -28.52 18.93
N ALA A 110 3.71 -27.64 19.80
CA ALA A 110 4.49 -26.63 20.48
C ALA A 110 5.50 -27.23 21.47
N GLU A 111 5.16 -28.35 22.09
CA GLU A 111 5.96 -29.04 23.09
C GLU A 111 7.27 -29.57 22.51
N GLN A 112 7.22 -30.26 21.38
CA GLN A 112 8.38 -30.80 20.68
C GLN A 112 9.30 -29.68 20.20
N ALA A 113 8.74 -28.62 19.61
CA ALA A 113 9.51 -27.45 19.19
C ALA A 113 10.26 -26.84 20.38
N ILE A 114 9.58 -26.66 21.51
CA ILE A 114 10.16 -26.10 22.72
C ILE A 114 11.26 -27.00 23.29
N GLN A 115 11.08 -28.33 23.32
CA GLN A 115 12.11 -29.25 23.77
C GLN A 115 13.36 -29.18 22.90
N ALA A 116 13.20 -29.11 21.58
CA ALA A 116 14.33 -28.95 20.67
C ALA A 116 15.02 -27.59 20.83
N TRP A 117 14.28 -26.50 21.07
CA TRP A 117 14.87 -25.18 21.29
C TRP A 117 15.56 -25.05 22.66
N LYS A 118 15.18 -25.89 23.64
CA LYS A 118 15.95 -26.04 24.89
C LYS A 118 17.30 -26.70 24.62
N ALA A 119 17.35 -27.69 23.72
CA ALA A 119 18.59 -28.35 23.33
C ALA A 119 19.49 -27.43 22.46
N ASP A 120 18.90 -26.64 21.55
CA ASP A 120 19.60 -25.64 20.75
C ASP A 120 19.04 -24.23 20.95
N THR A 121 19.66 -23.48 21.87
CA THR A 121 19.25 -22.09 22.15
C THR A 121 19.59 -21.11 21.02
N SER A 122 20.32 -21.51 19.99
CA SER A 122 20.59 -20.67 18.82
C SER A 122 19.31 -20.35 18.06
N ILE A 123 18.31 -21.23 18.12
CA ILE A 123 17.01 -21.06 17.50
C ILE A 123 16.24 -19.89 18.13
N LEU A 124 16.31 -19.73 19.45
CA LEU A 124 15.70 -18.61 20.16
C LEU A 124 16.31 -17.27 19.76
N LYS A 125 17.63 -17.24 19.48
CA LYS A 125 18.30 -16.05 18.97
C LYS A 125 17.78 -15.66 17.58
N LYS A 126 17.47 -16.65 16.73
CA LYS A 126 16.87 -16.42 15.41
C LYS A 126 15.42 -15.93 15.54
N LEU A 127 14.63 -16.53 16.43
CA LEU A 127 13.26 -16.08 16.73
C LEU A 127 13.25 -14.64 17.25
N TYR A 128 14.16 -14.30 18.17
CA TYR A 128 14.35 -12.94 18.66
C TYR A 128 14.64 -11.95 17.53
N ARG A 129 15.55 -12.32 16.61
CA ARG A 129 15.88 -11.48 15.45
C ARG A 129 14.68 -11.27 14.53
N VAL A 130 13.97 -12.34 14.20
CA VAL A 130 12.81 -12.33 13.29
C VAL A 130 11.66 -11.49 13.83
N THR A 131 11.36 -11.61 15.12
CA THR A 131 10.27 -10.87 15.77
C THR A 131 10.60 -9.41 16.06
N GLY A 132 11.88 -9.01 15.94
CA GLY A 132 12.31 -7.62 16.03
C GLY A 132 12.34 -6.88 14.69
N GLN A 133 12.00 -7.55 13.59
CA GLN A 133 11.96 -6.96 12.24
C GLN A 133 10.54 -6.52 11.87
N ASP A 134 10.43 -5.74 10.79
CA ASP A 134 9.14 -5.31 10.26
C ASP A 134 8.27 -6.51 9.90
N CYS A 135 7.07 -6.57 10.47
CA CYS A 135 6.10 -7.62 10.16
C CYS A 135 5.12 -7.14 9.08
N VAL A 136 4.49 -8.09 8.40
CA VAL A 136 3.48 -7.82 7.38
C VAL A 136 2.19 -8.55 7.70
N LYS A 137 1.08 -7.82 7.62
CA LYS A 137 -0.27 -8.39 7.65
C LYS A 137 -0.55 -9.04 6.28
N LYS A 138 -0.70 -10.37 6.22
CA LYS A 138 -1.09 -11.06 4.98
C LYS A 138 -2.60 -11.03 4.78
N ASN A 139 -3.36 -11.15 5.87
CA ASN A 139 -4.82 -11.02 5.87
C ASN A 139 -5.32 -10.50 7.25
N ASN A 140 -6.63 -10.39 7.46
CA ASN A 140 -7.19 -9.85 8.70
C ASN A 140 -6.84 -10.62 9.98
N GLN A 141 -6.51 -11.90 9.85
CA GLN A 141 -6.28 -12.81 10.97
C GLN A 141 -4.86 -13.38 10.95
N PHE A 142 -3.98 -12.92 10.06
CA PHE A 142 -2.67 -13.53 9.83
C PHE A 142 -1.57 -12.50 9.58
N ILE A 143 -0.49 -12.61 10.35
CA ILE A 143 0.68 -11.76 10.31
C ILE A 143 1.93 -12.63 10.22
N GLU A 144 2.89 -12.18 9.43
CA GLU A 144 4.18 -12.84 9.26
C GLU A 144 5.31 -11.86 9.56
N CYS A 145 6.33 -12.34 10.26
CA CYS A 145 7.57 -11.60 10.52
C CYS A 145 8.76 -12.45 10.03
N PRO A 146 9.78 -11.86 9.39
CA PRO A 146 9.80 -10.51 8.83
C PRO A 146 8.97 -10.42 7.54
N LYS A 147 8.69 -9.18 7.11
CA LYS A 147 8.22 -8.88 5.78
C LYS A 147 9.23 -9.43 4.76
N ASN A 148 8.73 -10.18 3.77
CA ASN A 148 9.52 -10.76 2.67
C ASN A 148 10.64 -11.71 3.14
N ALA A 149 10.35 -12.60 4.08
CA ALA A 149 11.33 -13.57 4.58
C ALA A 149 11.95 -14.47 3.48
N GLY A 150 11.18 -14.80 2.44
CA GLY A 150 11.60 -15.77 1.41
C GLY A 150 11.92 -17.12 2.06
N THR A 151 13.10 -17.66 1.75
CA THR A 151 13.65 -18.89 2.33
C THR A 151 14.21 -18.73 3.75
N ASN A 152 14.28 -17.51 4.27
CA ASN A 152 14.81 -17.26 5.62
C ASN A 152 13.81 -17.66 6.71
N TYR A 153 14.28 -17.57 7.95
CA TYR A 153 13.44 -17.76 9.14
C TYR A 153 12.25 -16.79 9.12
N ARG A 154 11.06 -17.34 9.35
CA ARG A 154 9.80 -16.60 9.45
C ARG A 154 8.95 -17.14 10.59
N ALA A 155 8.30 -16.22 11.29
CA ALA A 155 7.35 -16.50 12.35
C ALA A 155 5.95 -16.05 11.92
N GLY A 156 4.98 -16.94 12.08
CA GLY A 156 3.58 -16.70 11.74
C GLY A 156 2.73 -16.53 12.97
N PHE A 157 1.81 -15.57 12.93
CA PHE A 157 0.88 -15.27 14.01
C PHE A 157 -0.54 -15.25 13.45
N LYS A 158 -1.45 -15.92 14.15
CA LYS A 158 -2.85 -16.03 13.74
C LYS A 158 -3.80 -15.68 14.88
N GLN A 159 -4.94 -15.08 14.54
CA GLN A 159 -6.05 -14.91 15.47
C GLN A 159 -6.77 -16.26 15.63
N THR A 160 -6.84 -16.75 16.86
CA THR A 160 -7.54 -17.99 17.24
C THR A 160 -8.72 -17.65 18.18
N SER A 161 -9.52 -18.66 18.56
CA SER A 161 -10.57 -18.50 19.58
C SER A 161 -10.02 -18.04 20.94
N GLU A 162 -8.76 -18.36 21.26
CA GLU A 162 -8.08 -17.93 22.49
C GLU A 162 -7.32 -16.60 22.35
N GLY A 163 -7.57 -15.89 21.24
CA GLY A 163 -6.85 -14.67 20.87
C GLY A 163 -5.68 -14.96 19.93
N TRP A 164 -4.81 -13.96 19.76
CA TRP A 164 -3.64 -14.10 18.91
C TRP A 164 -2.65 -15.13 19.49
N ARG A 165 -2.12 -16.00 18.62
CA ARG A 165 -1.10 -17.01 18.95
C ARG A 165 -0.04 -17.09 17.85
N MET A 166 1.18 -17.48 18.21
CA MET A 166 2.22 -17.85 17.26
C MET A 166 1.92 -19.25 16.74
N ILE A 167 1.75 -19.41 15.43
CA ILE A 167 1.34 -20.67 14.81
C ILE A 167 2.48 -21.41 14.11
N TYR A 168 3.53 -20.70 13.70
CA TYR A 168 4.70 -21.36 13.14
C TYR A 168 6.00 -20.58 13.34
N PHE A 169 7.11 -21.31 13.31
CA PHE A 169 8.45 -20.77 13.14
C PHE A 169 9.30 -21.68 12.26
N VAL A 170 9.50 -21.26 11.02
CA VAL A 170 10.04 -22.11 9.95
C VAL A 170 11.17 -21.41 9.20
N ALA A 171 12.05 -22.17 8.60
CA ALA A 171 13.09 -21.73 7.66
C ALA A 171 13.16 -22.71 6.49
N GLY A 172 13.52 -22.21 5.31
CA GLY A 172 13.45 -22.98 4.05
C GLY A 172 12.10 -22.84 3.36
N ASP A 173 12.02 -23.39 2.14
CA ASP A 173 10.81 -23.42 1.32
C ASP A 173 9.87 -24.56 1.75
#